data_AF-A0A532UR00-F1
#
_entry.id   AF-A0A532UR00-F1
#
_cell.length_a   1.000
_cell.length_b   1.000
_cell.length_c   1.000
_cell.angle_alpha   90.00
_cell.angle_beta   90.00
_cell.angle_gamma   90.00
#
_symmetry.space_group_name_H-M   'P 1'
#
loop_
_entity.id
_entity.type
_entity.pdbx_description
1 polymer ?
#
loop_
_entity_poly.entity_id
_entity_poly.type
_entity_poly.pdbx_seq_one_letter_code
_entity_poly.pdbx_strand_id
1 'polypeptide(L)'
;MISHYINILSISKLFEDELMLSTIEAAKRIGVSKSTLLRWLDEGLVDDVERDWRGWRMWRSRDIERIRAFQKAYHSKPIRRIRRGTLSRAEYAKAAAQSMGSFARGYSLRPGVGM
;
A
#
# COMPACT_ATOMS: atom_id res chain seq x y z
N MET A 1 42.45 -18.85 -10.94
CA MET A 1 41.56 -19.01 -9.76
C MET A 1 40.45 -17.94 -9.67
N ILE A 2 40.02 -17.33 -10.78
CA ILE A 2 38.89 -16.36 -10.81
C ILE A 2 37.64 -16.99 -11.46
N SER A 3 37.81 -18.00 -12.32
CA SER A 3 36.74 -18.59 -13.14
C SER A 3 35.69 -19.41 -12.36
N HIS A 4 36.00 -19.93 -11.17
CA HIS A 4 35.07 -20.76 -10.40
C HIS A 4 34.09 -19.92 -9.54
N TYR A 5 34.50 -18.73 -9.09
CA TYR A 5 33.67 -17.84 -8.27
C TYR A 5 32.53 -17.20 -9.06
N ILE A 6 32.76 -16.90 -10.35
CA ILE A 6 31.74 -16.31 -11.23
C ILE A 6 30.59 -17.30 -11.47
N ASN A 7 30.88 -18.60 -11.49
CA ASN A 7 29.88 -19.62 -11.81
C ASN A 7 28.91 -19.87 -10.63
N ILE A 8 29.43 -19.90 -9.39
CA ILE A 8 28.61 -20.14 -8.19
C ILE A 8 27.65 -18.96 -7.93
N LEU A 9 28.12 -17.71 -8.10
CA LEU A 9 27.29 -16.51 -7.97
C LEU A 9 26.20 -16.41 -9.04
N SER A 10 26.47 -16.88 -10.25
CA SER A 10 25.45 -16.96 -11.32
C SER A 10 24.42 -18.03 -11.03
N ILE A 11 24.81 -19.21 -10.55
CA ILE A 11 23.88 -20.32 -10.24
C ILE A 11 22.93 -19.95 -9.09
N SER A 12 23.44 -19.33 -8.03
CA SER A 12 22.58 -18.91 -6.91
C SER A 12 21.57 -17.85 -7.32
N LYS A 13 21.96 -16.94 -8.22
CA LYS A 13 21.10 -15.88 -8.72
C LYS A 13 20.00 -16.42 -9.64
N LEU A 14 20.33 -17.41 -10.48
CA LEU A 14 19.35 -18.13 -11.30
C LEU A 14 18.34 -18.90 -10.44
N PHE A 15 18.76 -19.47 -9.31
CA PHE A 15 17.85 -20.15 -8.40
C PHE A 15 16.92 -19.17 -7.67
N GLU A 16 17.37 -17.95 -7.36
CA GLU A 16 16.53 -16.92 -6.74
C GLU A 16 15.47 -16.35 -7.69
N ASP A 17 15.70 -16.36 -9.00
CA ASP A 17 14.75 -15.84 -9.99
C ASP A 17 13.50 -16.73 -10.15
N GLU A 18 13.59 -18.03 -9.84
CA GLU A 18 12.46 -18.96 -9.88
C GLU A 18 11.69 -19.05 -8.55
N LEU A 19 12.21 -18.48 -7.46
CA LEU A 19 11.54 -18.55 -6.16
C LEU A 19 10.32 -17.62 -6.12
N MET A 20 9.15 -18.24 -5.98
CA MET A 20 7.88 -17.54 -5.71
C MET A 20 7.84 -17.11 -4.25
N LEU A 21 7.78 -15.80 -4.02
CA LEU A 21 7.85 -15.23 -2.68
C LEU A 21 6.49 -14.77 -2.20
N SER A 22 6.30 -14.82 -0.90
CA SER A 22 5.14 -14.22 -0.25
C SER A 22 5.26 -12.69 -0.24
N THR A 23 4.12 -12.00 -0.06
CA THR A 23 4.10 -10.53 0.01
C THR A 23 4.94 -9.98 1.18
N ILE A 24 5.07 -10.74 2.27
CA ILE A 24 5.89 -10.36 3.43
C ILE A 24 7.37 -10.40 3.06
N GLU A 25 7.81 -11.46 2.39
CA GLU A 25 9.21 -11.60 1.96
C GLU A 25 9.57 -10.60 0.87
N ALA A 26 8.68 -10.38 -0.10
CA ALA A 26 8.84 -9.36 -1.12
C ALA A 26 9.04 -7.97 -0.48
N ALA A 27 8.17 -7.59 0.46
CA ALA A 27 8.28 -6.32 1.18
C ALA A 27 9.62 -6.19 1.93
N LYS A 28 10.07 -7.26 2.61
CA LYS A 28 11.37 -7.29 3.28
C LYS A 28 12.54 -7.09 2.31
N ARG A 29 12.53 -7.74 1.14
CA ARG A 29 13.57 -7.61 0.12
C ARG A 29 13.61 -6.24 -0.53
N ILE A 30 12.44 -5.61 -0.71
CA ILE A 30 12.31 -4.24 -1.22
C ILE A 30 12.77 -3.22 -0.17
N GLY A 31 12.60 -3.51 1.12
CA GLY A 31 12.92 -2.59 2.22
C GLY A 31 11.75 -1.68 2.60
N VAL A 32 10.51 -2.14 2.42
CA VAL A 32 9.29 -1.40 2.78
C VAL A 32 8.39 -2.24 3.70
N SER A 33 7.46 -1.59 4.39
CA SER A 33 6.44 -2.33 5.15
C SER A 33 5.48 -3.04 4.19
N LYS A 34 4.95 -4.19 4.62
CA LYS A 34 3.87 -4.91 3.90
C LYS A 34 2.69 -3.98 3.58
N SER A 35 2.29 -3.14 4.54
CA SER A 35 1.19 -2.20 4.37
C SER A 35 1.46 -1.15 3.29
N THR A 36 2.71 -0.67 3.17
CA THR A 36 3.09 0.28 2.12
C THR A 36 3.04 -0.36 0.75
N LEU A 37 3.53 -1.59 0.63
CA LEU A 37 3.50 -2.35 -0.61
C LEU A 37 2.05 -2.61 -1.06
N LEU A 38 1.18 -3.05 -0.14
CA LEU A 38 -0.24 -3.26 -0.44
C LEU A 38 -0.95 -1.96 -0.83
N ARG A 39 -0.68 -0.86 -0.12
CA ARG A 39 -1.24 0.45 -0.46
C ARG A 39 -0.82 0.89 -1.86
N TRP A 40 0.45 0.69 -2.25
CA TRP A 40 0.89 1.02 -3.61
C TRP A 40 0.17 0.20 -4.68
N LEU A 41 -0.14 -1.06 -4.41
CA LEU A 41 -0.93 -1.90 -5.31
C LEU A 41 -2.39 -1.43 -5.38
N ASP A 42 -3.01 -1.16 -4.24
CA ASP A 42 -4.42 -0.72 -4.15
C ASP A 42 -4.62 0.66 -4.79
N GLU A 43 -3.65 1.58 -4.65
CA GLU A 43 -3.66 2.89 -5.31
C GLU A 43 -3.23 2.83 -6.79
N GLY A 44 -2.84 1.65 -7.31
CA GLY A 44 -2.39 1.48 -8.69
C GLY A 44 -1.07 2.18 -9.01
N LEU A 45 -0.23 2.45 -8.00
CA LEU A 45 1.08 3.08 -8.16
C LEU A 45 2.13 2.13 -8.74
N VAL A 46 1.93 0.83 -8.54
CA VAL A 46 2.73 -0.25 -9.13
C VAL A 46 1.79 -1.33 -9.66
N ASP A 47 2.16 -1.98 -10.76
CA ASP A 47 1.31 -3.03 -11.35
C ASP A 47 1.13 -4.21 -10.40
N ASP A 48 -0.06 -4.82 -10.41
CA ASP A 48 -0.33 -6.03 -9.63
C ASP A 48 0.46 -7.23 -10.17
N VAL A 49 0.71 -8.20 -9.28
CA VAL A 49 1.41 -9.44 -9.62
C VAL A 49 0.44 -10.59 -9.81
N GLU A 50 0.92 -11.65 -10.45
CA GLU A 50 0.17 -12.89 -10.59
C GLU A 50 -0.27 -13.43 -9.23
N ARG A 51 -1.44 -14.07 -9.23
CA ARG A 51 -2.00 -14.70 -8.05
C ARG A 51 -2.08 -16.20 -8.25
N ASP A 52 -1.80 -16.92 -7.19
CA ASP A 52 -2.00 -18.35 -7.12
C ASP A 52 -3.50 -18.69 -7.13
N TRP A 53 -3.85 -19.97 -7.32
CA TRP A 53 -5.24 -20.45 -7.27
C TRP A 53 -5.94 -20.16 -5.94
N ARG A 54 -5.17 -19.98 -4.85
CA ARG A 54 -5.66 -19.55 -3.52
C ARG A 54 -5.91 -18.04 -3.42
N GLY A 55 -5.63 -17.29 -4.47
CA GLY A 55 -5.71 -15.82 -4.50
C GLY A 55 -4.52 -15.12 -3.83
N TRP A 56 -3.43 -15.84 -3.52
CA TRP A 56 -2.23 -15.25 -2.92
C TRP A 56 -1.33 -14.64 -3.99
N ARG A 57 -0.82 -13.43 -3.73
CA ARG A 57 0.13 -12.77 -4.63
C ARG A 57 1.47 -13.50 -4.62
N MET A 58 1.92 -13.90 -5.82
CA MET A 58 3.18 -14.55 -6.06
C MET A 58 4.18 -13.54 -6.61
N TRP A 59 5.29 -13.35 -5.89
CA TRP A 59 6.30 -12.37 -6.24
C TRP A 59 7.51 -13.06 -6.86
N ARG A 60 7.88 -12.66 -8.08
CA ARG A 60 9.16 -13.07 -8.70
C ARG A 60 10.22 -12.01 -8.45
N SER A 61 11.49 -12.38 -8.62
CA SER A 61 12.61 -11.46 -8.45
C SER A 61 12.53 -10.24 -9.38
N ARG A 62 12.05 -10.41 -10.62
CA ARG A 62 11.76 -9.30 -11.55
C ARG A 62 10.77 -8.26 -10.98
N ASP A 63 9.75 -8.72 -10.26
CA ASP A 63 8.72 -7.85 -9.70
C ASP A 63 9.29 -7.06 -8.52
N ILE A 64 10.13 -7.71 -7.72
CA ILE A 64 10.86 -7.09 -6.61
C ILE A 64 11.81 -6.00 -7.12
N GLU A 65 12.59 -6.28 -8.16
CA GLU A 65 13.52 -5.29 -8.71
C GLU A 65 12.79 -4.07 -9.28
N ARG A 66 11.70 -4.30 -10.02
CA ARG A 66 10.84 -3.25 -10.55
C ARG A 66 10.30 -2.35 -9.45
N ILE A 67 9.75 -2.93 -8.38
CA ILE A 67 9.18 -2.15 -7.26
C ILE A 67 10.28 -1.50 -6.44
N ARG A 68 11.46 -2.10 -6.34
CA ARG A 68 12.62 -1.47 -5.70
C ARG A 68 13.08 -0.23 -6.47
N ALA A 69 13.05 -0.26 -7.80
CA ALA A 69 13.31 0.93 -8.61
C ALA A 69 12.23 2.02 -8.37
N PHE A 70 10.95 1.62 -8.34
CA PHE A 70 9.85 2.52 -8.00
C PHE A 70 10.01 3.13 -6.59
N GLN A 71 10.38 2.32 -5.59
CA GLN A 71 10.59 2.73 -4.21
C GLN A 71 11.65 3.84 -4.10
N LYS A 72 12.78 3.68 -4.79
CA LYS A 72 13.83 4.71 -4.84
C LYS A 72 13.31 6.00 -5.45
N ALA A 73 12.56 5.92 -6.56
CA ALA A 73 11.96 7.08 -7.21
C ALA A 73 10.83 7.72 -6.39
N TYR A 74 10.12 6.93 -5.58
CA TYR A 74 9.05 7.40 -4.70
C TYR A 74 9.62 8.16 -3.50
N HIS A 75 10.71 7.66 -2.89
CA HIS A 75 11.36 8.31 -1.75
C HIS A 75 12.27 9.49 -2.13
N SER A 76 12.74 9.55 -3.37
CA SER A 76 13.46 10.74 -3.85
C SER A 76 12.55 11.96 -3.97
N LYS A 77 11.24 11.76 -4.12
CA LYS A 77 10.27 12.85 -4.10
C LYS A 77 10.16 13.39 -2.67
N PRO A 78 10.40 14.70 -2.46
CA PRO A 78 10.21 15.28 -1.14
C PRO A 78 8.75 15.13 -0.74
N ILE A 79 8.50 14.40 0.35
CA ILE A 79 7.16 14.26 0.92
C ILE A 79 6.73 15.66 1.34
N ARG A 80 5.78 16.26 0.61
CA ARG A 80 5.09 17.47 1.06
C ARG A 80 4.37 17.10 2.36
N ARG A 81 4.99 17.44 3.50
CA ARG A 81 4.31 17.40 4.79
C ARG A 81 3.20 18.43 4.74
N ILE A 82 2.02 18.00 4.28
CA ILE A 82 0.80 18.77 4.48
C ILE A 82 0.62 18.82 5.98
N ARG A 83 0.93 19.96 6.60
CA ARG A 83 0.44 20.24 7.95
C ARG A 83 -1.07 20.16 7.81
N ARG A 84 -1.69 19.07 8.25
CA ARG A 84 -3.14 19.03 8.43
C ARG A 84 -3.44 20.17 9.38
N GLY A 85 -3.98 21.27 8.85
CA GLY A 85 -4.38 22.39 9.66
C GLY A 85 -5.33 21.86 10.73
N THR A 86 -5.08 22.17 11.98
CA THR A 86 -6.06 21.92 13.03
C THR A 86 -7.28 22.76 12.64
N LEU A 87 -8.39 22.11 12.25
CA LEU A 87 -9.64 22.84 12.05
C LEU A 87 -9.92 23.63 13.33
N SER A 88 -10.24 24.92 13.19
CA SER A 88 -10.69 25.69 14.35
C SER A 88 -11.92 24.99 14.93
N ARG A 89 -12.07 25.02 16.26
CA ARG A 89 -13.25 24.47 16.95
C ARG A 89 -14.56 24.98 16.33
N ALA A 90 -14.56 26.22 15.84
CA ALA A 90 -15.69 26.83 15.13
C ALA A 90 -15.96 26.18 13.76
N GLU A 91 -14.92 25.83 13.00
CA GLU A 91 -15.03 25.17 11.69
C GLU A 91 -15.50 23.72 11.84
N TYR A 92 -14.97 23.01 12.85
CA TYR A 92 -15.44 21.67 13.19
C TYR A 92 -16.92 21.67 13.59
N ALA A 93 -17.33 22.60 14.45
CA ALA A 93 -18.73 22.77 14.85
C ALA A 93 -19.63 23.08 13.64
N LYS A 94 -19.18 23.94 12.73
CA LYS A 94 -19.91 24.28 11.49
C LYS A 94 -20.05 23.07 10.56
N ALA A 95 -18.99 22.28 10.36
CA ALA A 95 -19.01 21.08 9.53
C ALA A 95 -19.92 19.98 10.13
N ALA A 96 -19.87 19.80 11.46
CA ALA A 96 -20.76 18.88 12.17
C ALA A 96 -22.23 19.31 12.06
N ALA A 97 -22.53 20.60 12.26
CA ALA A 97 -23.88 21.14 12.11
C ALA A 97 -24.42 20.99 10.68
N GLN A 98 -23.59 21.21 9.66
CA GLN A 98 -23.96 20.99 8.25
C GLN A 98 -24.26 19.51 7.96
N SER A 99 -23.43 18.60 8.50
CA SER A 99 -23.63 17.16 8.36
C SER A 99 -24.88 16.67 9.10
N MET A 100 -25.14 17.22 10.30
CA MET A 100 -26.36 16.96 11.06
C MET A 100 -27.62 17.53 10.39
N GLY A 101 -27.54 18.71 9.77
CA GLY A 101 -28.66 19.30 9.03
C GLY A 101 -29.06 18.48 7.80
N SER A 102 -28.09 17.83 7.14
CA SER A 102 -28.38 16.88 6.06
C SER A 102 -28.98 15.56 6.57
N PHE A 103 -28.56 15.11 7.76
CA PHE A 103 -29.01 13.86 8.38
C PHE A 103 -30.41 13.98 9.01
N ALA A 104 -30.78 15.17 9.51
CA ALA A 104 -32.10 15.45 10.10
C ALA A 104 -33.26 15.32 9.10
N ARG A 105 -33.04 15.50 7.79
CA ARG A 105 -34.09 15.27 6.76
C ARG A 105 -34.48 13.80 6.59
N GLY A 106 -33.66 12.86 7.10
CA GLY A 106 -33.91 11.41 7.03
C GLY A 106 -34.51 10.81 8.30
N TYR A 107 -34.55 11.54 9.42
CA TYR A 107 -35.25 11.10 10.63
C TYR A 107 -36.69 11.60 10.61
N SER A 108 -37.59 10.80 10.02
CA SER A 108 -38.96 10.81 10.52
C SER A 108 -38.92 10.43 12.00
N LEU A 109 -39.45 11.29 12.88
CA LEU A 109 -39.75 10.91 14.26
C LEU A 109 -40.52 9.58 14.22
N ARG A 110 -40.05 8.56 14.93
CA ARG A 110 -40.79 7.29 15.03
C ARG A 110 -42.18 7.62 15.58
N PRO A 111 -43.27 7.25 14.90
CA PRO A 111 -44.60 7.45 15.44
C PRO A 111 -44.73 6.55 16.68
N GLY A 112 -44.95 7.13 17.85
CA GLY A 112 -45.25 6.39 19.09
C GLY A 112 -44.39 6.68 20.32
N VAL A 113 -43.47 7.67 20.31
CA VAL A 113 -42.85 8.14 21.56
C VAL A 113 -43.48 9.49 21.94
N GLY A 114 -44.65 9.40 22.54
CA GLY A 114 -45.43 10.52 23.05
C GLY A 114 -46.60 10.03 23.87
N MET A 115 -46.38 9.79 25.16
CA MET A 115 -47.22 10.18 26.30
C MET A 115 -46.32 10.28 27.52
#